data_AF-A0A2V5TLI1-F1
#
_entry.id   AF-A0A2V5TLI1-F1
#
_cell.length_a   1.000
_cell.length_b   1.000
_cell.length_c   1.000
_cell.angle_alpha   90.00
_cell.angle_beta   90.00
_cell.angle_gamma   90.00
#
_symmetry.space_group_name_H-M   'P 1'
#
loop_
_entity.id
_entity.type
_entity.pdbx_description
1 polymer ?
#
loop_
_entity_poly.entity_id
_entity_poly.type
_entity_poly.pdbx_seq_one_letter_code
_entity_poly.pdbx_strand_id
1 'polypeptide(L)'
;MTGIPISNAIGAPLSGFILDQVHWLGMSSWRWLLILEGLPAVICGVLAYLLLPNRPAEAKFLTESEKDWIITQLKDEEDNKRGTHQLSAVGALGHKRVWHLAGTVVLHGAVAYTLFFWMPQVVKTLSQGYSNARRHCVVRIATLVLLLPKRARVQSG
;
A
#
# COMPACT_ATOMS: atom_id res chain seq x y z
N MET A 1 5.94 -0.64 3.22
CA MET A 1 4.68 -0.04 2.67
C MET A 1 4.92 0.75 1.38
N THR A 2 5.98 0.47 0.61
CA THR A 2 6.28 1.18 -0.66
C THR A 2 5.47 0.66 -1.84
N GLY A 3 4.90 -0.55 -1.76
CA GLY A 3 4.09 -1.13 -2.82
C GLY A 3 2.81 -0.32 -3.12
N ILE A 4 2.11 0.14 -2.09
CA ILE A 4 0.83 0.87 -2.24
C ILE A 4 0.95 2.13 -3.13
N PRO A 5 1.89 3.08 -2.88
CA PRO A 5 1.99 4.27 -3.74
C PRO A 5 2.43 3.93 -5.17
N ILE A 6 3.26 2.90 -5.36
CA ILE A 6 3.70 2.46 -6.70
C ILE A 6 2.52 1.84 -7.47
N SER A 7 1.75 0.97 -6.81
CA SER A 7 0.53 0.39 -7.37
C SER A 7 -0.47 1.47 -7.75
N ASN A 8 -0.67 2.50 -6.93
CA ASN A 8 -1.58 3.60 -7.27
C ASN A 8 -1.06 4.45 -8.44
N ALA A 9 0.25 4.70 -8.51
CA ALA A 9 0.87 5.49 -9.58
C ALA A 9 0.75 4.81 -10.95
N ILE A 10 0.80 3.48 -11.00
CA ILE A 10 0.72 2.69 -12.23
C ILE A 10 -0.73 2.29 -12.54
N GLY A 11 -1.48 1.90 -11.50
CA GLY A 11 -2.85 1.41 -11.61
C GLY A 11 -3.79 2.46 -12.16
N ALA A 12 -3.74 3.71 -11.66
CA ALA A 12 -4.68 4.74 -12.11
C ALA A 12 -4.59 5.07 -13.62
N PRO A 13 -3.39 5.28 -14.22
CA PRO A 13 -3.28 5.44 -15.68
C PRO A 13 -3.63 4.17 -16.46
N LEU A 14 -3.26 2.99 -15.96
CA LEU A 14 -3.53 1.71 -16.62
C LEU A 14 -5.03 1.42 -16.68
N SER A 15 -5.74 1.61 -15.57
CA SER A 15 -7.20 1.47 -15.49
C SER A 15 -7.91 2.48 -16.38
N GLY A 16 -7.42 3.73 -16.45
CA GLY A 16 -7.93 4.75 -17.37
C GLY A 16 -7.78 4.34 -18.84
N PHE A 17 -6.61 3.86 -19.23
CA PHE A 17 -6.35 3.36 -20.59
C PHE A 17 -7.28 2.19 -20.96
N ILE A 18 -7.51 1.25 -20.04
CA ILE A 18 -8.41 0.11 -20.28
C ILE A 18 -9.86 0.59 -20.47
N LEU A 19 -10.31 1.53 -19.64
CA LEU A 19 -11.68 2.06 -19.76
C LEU A 19 -11.91 2.81 -21.07
N ASP A 20 -10.92 3.56 -21.56
CA ASP A 20 -11.03 4.39 -22.76
C ASP A 20 -10.79 3.64 -24.08
N GLN A 21 -9.96 2.59 -24.08
CA GLN A 21 -9.49 1.94 -25.32
C GLN A 21 -10.04 0.52 -25.53
N VAL A 22 -10.53 -0.14 -24.47
CA VAL A 22 -10.92 -1.56 -24.55
C VAL A 22 -12.43 -1.70 -24.64
N HIS A 23 -12.93 -1.75 -25.88
CA HIS A 23 -14.35 -1.99 -26.21
C HIS A 23 -14.54 -3.30 -26.99
N TRP A 24 -13.80 -4.34 -26.61
CA TRP A 24 -13.84 -5.61 -27.34
C TRP A 24 -15.13 -6.38 -27.10
N LEU A 25 -15.58 -7.12 -28.14
CA LEU A 25 -16.72 -8.03 -28.10
C LEU A 25 -18.06 -7.39 -27.71
N GLY A 26 -18.21 -6.07 -27.93
CA GLY A 26 -19.43 -5.33 -27.55
C GLY A 26 -19.67 -5.26 -26.03
N MET A 27 -18.66 -5.59 -25.22
CA MET A 27 -18.75 -5.54 -23.77
C MET A 27 -18.31 -4.17 -23.24
N SER A 28 -18.94 -3.72 -22.16
CA SER A 28 -18.56 -2.49 -21.47
C SER A 28 -17.14 -2.60 -20.89
N SER A 29 -16.34 -1.55 -21.03
CA SER A 29 -14.92 -1.51 -20.65
C SER A 29 -14.66 -1.82 -19.17
N TRP A 30 -15.63 -1.55 -18.27
CA TRP A 30 -15.50 -1.86 -16.85
C TRP A 30 -15.39 -3.38 -16.58
N ARG A 31 -15.98 -4.23 -17.43
CA ARG A 31 -15.85 -5.69 -17.34
C ARG A 31 -14.44 -6.12 -17.74
N TRP A 32 -13.90 -5.48 -18.78
CA TRP A 32 -12.52 -5.70 -19.22
C TRP A 32 -11.49 -5.25 -18.19
N LEU A 33 -11.76 -4.16 -17.46
CA LEU A 33 -10.93 -3.76 -16.33
C LEU A 33 -10.85 -4.89 -15.29
N LEU A 34 -11.99 -5.42 -14.85
CA LEU A 34 -12.01 -6.52 -13.88
C LEU A 34 -11.32 -7.78 -14.39
N ILE A 35 -11.45 -8.11 -15.68
CA ILE A 35 -10.82 -9.30 -16.27
C ILE A 35 -9.30 -9.09 -16.39
N LEU A 36 -8.87 -7.99 -16.99
CA LEU A 36 -7.45 -7.73 -17.26
C LEU A 36 -6.63 -7.45 -16.00
N GLU A 37 -7.25 -6.86 -14.98
CA GLU A 37 -6.59 -6.61 -13.69
C GLU A 37 -6.75 -7.79 -12.73
N GLY A 38 -7.92 -8.44 -12.73
CA GLY A 38 -8.22 -9.57 -11.87
C GLY A 38 -7.53 -10.87 -12.29
N LEU A 39 -7.40 -11.13 -13.59
CA LEU A 39 -6.79 -12.39 -14.08
C LEU A 39 -5.31 -12.52 -13.66
N PRO A 40 -4.44 -11.51 -13.82
CA PRO A 40 -3.08 -11.57 -13.28
C PRO A 40 -3.06 -11.76 -11.76
N ALA A 41 -3.97 -11.13 -11.01
CA ALA A 41 -4.05 -11.29 -9.57
C ALA A 41 -4.42 -12.73 -9.16
N VAL A 42 -5.38 -13.35 -9.86
CA VAL A 42 -5.75 -14.75 -9.64
C VAL A 42 -4.59 -15.69 -9.97
N ILE A 43 -3.90 -15.47 -11.09
CA ILE A 43 -2.71 -16.24 -11.46
C ILE A 43 -1.64 -16.11 -10.37
N CYS A 44 -1.34 -14.90 -9.91
CA CYS A 44 -0.41 -14.66 -8.81
C CYS A 44 -0.86 -15.36 -7.51
N GLY A 45 -2.16 -15.39 -7.21
CA GLY A 45 -2.71 -16.12 -6.07
C GLY A 45 -2.51 -17.63 -6.16
N VAL A 46 -2.75 -18.22 -7.34
CA VAL A 46 -2.50 -19.64 -7.60
C VAL A 46 -1.01 -19.96 -7.55
N LEU A 47 -0.17 -19.11 -8.15
CA LEU A 47 1.28 -19.25 -8.08
C LEU A 47 1.77 -19.13 -6.63
N ALA A 48 1.26 -18.16 -5.86
CA ALA A 48 1.59 -18.06 -4.44
C ALA A 48 1.19 -19.35 -3.70
N TYR A 49 0.00 -19.90 -3.94
CA TYR A 49 -0.41 -21.16 -3.33
C TYR A 49 0.52 -22.35 -3.68
N LEU A 50 1.04 -22.40 -4.92
CA LEU A 50 1.91 -23.48 -5.38
C LEU A 50 3.40 -23.27 -5.02
N LEU A 51 3.86 -22.02 -4.93
CA LEU A 51 5.26 -21.67 -4.68
C LEU A 51 5.56 -21.33 -3.21
N LEU A 52 4.59 -20.85 -2.41
CA LEU A 52 4.82 -20.59 -0.99
C LEU A 52 4.84 -21.90 -0.20
N PRO A 53 5.98 -22.25 0.40
CA PRO A 53 6.07 -23.39 1.30
C PRO A 53 5.41 -23.03 2.63
N ASN A 54 4.71 -23.98 3.25
CA ASN A 54 4.07 -23.78 4.55
C ASN A 54 5.08 -23.69 5.71
N ARG A 55 6.31 -24.16 5.50
CA ARG A 55 7.37 -24.18 6.50
C ARG A 55 8.70 -23.72 5.90
N PRO A 56 9.55 -23.01 6.68
CA PRO A 56 10.89 -22.63 6.23
C PRO A 56 11.73 -23.81 5.73
N ALA A 57 11.55 -25.00 6.31
CA ALA A 57 12.24 -26.23 5.90
C ALA A 57 11.90 -26.66 4.46
N GLU A 58 10.66 -26.45 4.03
CA GLU A 58 10.15 -26.83 2.70
C GLU A 58 10.48 -25.78 1.62
N ALA A 59 11.08 -24.66 2.01
CA ALA A 59 11.42 -23.57 1.10
C ALA A 59 12.49 -23.96 0.10
N LYS A 60 12.08 -24.22 -1.14
CA LYS A 60 13.00 -24.55 -2.24
C LYS A 60 13.84 -23.36 -2.71
N PHE A 61 13.45 -22.14 -2.37
CA PHE A 61 14.16 -20.92 -2.75
C PHE A 61 15.28 -20.52 -1.75
N LEU A 62 15.36 -21.17 -0.59
CA LEU A 62 16.36 -20.89 0.44
C LEU A 62 17.50 -21.92 0.42
N THR A 63 18.72 -21.47 0.68
CA THR A 63 19.88 -22.33 0.93
C THR A 63 19.76 -23.02 2.28
N GLU A 64 20.46 -24.15 2.48
CA GLU A 64 20.39 -24.87 3.76
C GLU A 64 20.86 -24.00 4.95
N SER A 65 21.90 -23.18 4.75
CA SER A 65 22.36 -22.23 5.78
C SER A 65 21.30 -21.18 6.15
N GLU A 66 20.53 -20.68 5.19
CA GLU A 66 19.46 -19.72 5.46
C GLU A 66 18.29 -20.39 6.17
N LYS A 67 17.96 -21.63 5.80
CA LYS A 67 16.91 -22.40 6.48
C LYS A 67 17.25 -22.63 7.95
N ASP A 68 18.47 -23.08 8.24
CA ASP A 68 18.92 -23.35 9.60
C ASP A 68 18.95 -22.07 10.45
N TRP A 69 19.40 -20.96 9.87
CA TRP A 69 19.36 -19.66 10.53
C TRP A 69 17.92 -19.24 10.89
N ILE A 70 16.99 -19.33 9.92
CA ILE A 70 15.57 -19.00 10.14
C ILE A 70 14.95 -19.90 11.21
N ILE A 71 15.17 -21.21 11.13
CA ILE A 71 14.61 -22.18 12.10
C ILE A 71 15.13 -21.90 13.51
N THR A 72 16.42 -21.57 13.64
CA THR A 72 17.03 -21.23 14.94
C THR A 72 16.43 -19.94 15.50
N GLN A 73 16.32 -18.89 14.68
CA GLN A 73 15.71 -17.63 15.11
C GLN A 73 14.23 -17.78 15.49
N LEU A 74 13.46 -18.58 14.75
CA LEU A 74 12.06 -18.88 15.10
C LEU A 74 11.94 -19.58 16.45
N LYS A 75 12.85 -20.51 16.76
CA LYS A 75 12.90 -21.18 18.08
C LYS A 75 13.25 -20.19 19.19
N ASP A 76 14.26 -19.36 18.99
CA ASP A 76 14.65 -18.32 19.96
C ASP A 76 13.50 -17.33 20.24
N GLU A 77 12.74 -16.96 19.20
CA GLU A 77 11.55 -16.13 19.35
C GLU A 77 10.42 -16.84 20.12
N GLU A 78 10.14 -18.11 19.81
CA GLU A 78 9.12 -18.90 20.51
C GLU A 78 9.45 -19.06 22.00
N ASP A 79 10.71 -19.32 22.32
CA ASP A 79 11.17 -19.48 23.70
C ASP A 79 11.13 -18.15 24.47
N ASN A 80 11.51 -17.04 23.83
CA ASN A 80 11.36 -15.70 24.41
C ASN A 80 9.90 -15.27 24.61
N LYS A 81 9.00 -15.65 23.69
CA LYS A 81 7.55 -15.40 23.81
C LYS A 81 6.92 -16.22 24.94
N ARG A 82 7.41 -17.44 25.20
CA ARG A 82 6.98 -18.27 26.34
C ARG A 82 7.40 -17.68 27.68
N GLY A 83 8.56 -17.04 27.77
CA GLY A 83 9.03 -16.35 28.98
C GLY A 83 8.30 -15.04 29.29
N THR A 84 7.70 -14.41 28.28
CA THR A 84 7.03 -13.11 28.40
C THR A 84 5.51 -13.24 28.26
N HIS A 85 4.87 -13.66 29.35
CA HIS A 85 3.46 -13.48 29.67
C HIS A 85 2.47 -13.74 28.50
N GLN A 86 1.81 -14.91 28.53
CA GLN A 86 0.57 -15.12 27.77
C GLN A 86 -0.50 -14.13 28.28
N LEU A 87 -0.47 -12.89 27.79
CA LEU A 87 -1.54 -11.93 28.01
C LEU A 87 -2.78 -12.51 27.33
N SER A 88 -3.70 -13.02 28.14
CA SER A 88 -5.05 -13.37 27.71
C SER A 88 -5.59 -12.25 26.82
N ALA A 89 -6.28 -12.59 25.72
CA ALA A 89 -6.80 -11.59 24.77
C ALA A 89 -7.65 -10.50 25.46
N VAL A 90 -8.28 -10.83 26.59
CA VAL A 90 -9.01 -9.90 27.46
C VAL A 90 -8.07 -8.99 28.26
N GLY A 91 -6.93 -9.50 28.73
CA GLY A 91 -5.89 -8.73 29.41
C GLY A 91 -5.17 -7.74 28.48
N ALA A 92 -5.10 -8.04 27.18
CA ALA A 92 -4.56 -7.10 26.19
C ALA A 92 -5.41 -5.82 26.07
N LEU A 93 -6.73 -5.92 26.24
CA LEU A 93 -7.66 -4.78 26.18
C LEU A 93 -7.48 -3.79 27.35
N GLY A 94 -6.89 -4.23 28.47
CA GLY A 94 -6.56 -3.37 29.61
C GLY A 94 -5.23 -2.63 29.46
N HIS A 95 -4.41 -2.97 28.46
CA HIS A 95 -3.05 -2.46 28.37
C HIS A 95 -3.00 -1.10 27.67
N LYS A 96 -2.48 -0.06 28.34
CA LYS A 96 -2.37 1.32 27.80
C LYS A 96 -1.67 1.38 26.43
N ARG A 97 -0.71 0.48 26.18
CA ARG A 97 -0.01 0.36 24.89
C ARG A 97 -0.93 -0.03 23.73
N VAL A 98 -1.91 -0.90 23.98
CA VAL A 98 -2.91 -1.31 22.98
C VAL A 98 -3.82 -0.14 22.63
N TRP A 99 -4.26 0.64 23.62
CA TRP A 99 -5.06 1.85 23.39
C TRP A 99 -4.30 2.95 22.66
N HIS A 100 -3.01 3.14 22.92
CA HIS A 100 -2.20 4.07 22.14
C HIS A 100 -2.06 3.61 20.68
N LEU A 101 -1.76 2.33 20.43
CA LEU A 101 -1.69 1.79 19.08
C LEU A 101 -3.03 1.90 18.35
N ALA A 102 -4.12 1.53 19.02
CA ALA A 102 -5.48 1.64 18.48
C ALA A 102 -5.84 3.09 18.17
N GLY A 103 -5.57 4.02 19.09
CA GLY A 103 -5.78 5.45 18.89
C GLY A 103 -5.00 5.99 17.69
N THR A 104 -3.73 5.62 17.53
CA THR A 104 -2.93 6.02 16.37
C THR A 104 -3.53 5.50 15.06
N VAL A 105 -3.96 4.23 15.01
CA VAL A 105 -4.57 3.64 13.80
C VAL A 105 -5.90 4.32 13.48
N VAL A 106 -6.74 4.57 14.49
CA VAL A 106 -8.05 5.24 14.32
C VAL A 106 -7.87 6.67 13.83
N LEU A 107 -6.96 7.44 14.45
CA LEU A 107 -6.68 8.82 14.04
C LEU A 107 -6.11 8.88 12.63
N HIS A 108 -5.20 7.96 12.29
CA HIS A 108 -4.65 7.86 10.94
C HIS A 108 -5.75 7.58 9.90
N GLY A 109 -6.62 6.60 10.18
CA GLY A 109 -7.77 6.29 9.33
C GLY A 109 -8.72 7.49 9.18
N ALA A 110 -9.07 8.14 10.29
CA ALA A 110 -9.97 9.30 10.29
C ALA A 110 -9.44 10.44 9.41
N VAL A 111 -8.15 10.76 9.50
CA VAL A 111 -7.52 11.80 8.66
C VAL A 111 -7.54 11.39 7.19
N ALA A 112 -7.16 10.13 6.88
CA ALA A 112 -7.12 9.63 5.52
C ALA A 112 -8.51 9.64 4.85
N TYR A 113 -9.54 9.16 5.55
CA TYR A 113 -10.92 9.15 5.05
C TYR A 113 -11.50 10.55 4.91
N THR A 114 -11.21 11.46 5.86
CA THR A 114 -11.66 12.85 5.77
C THR A 114 -11.09 13.53 4.53
N LEU A 115 -9.79 13.36 4.28
CA LEU A 115 -9.15 13.87 3.07
C LEU A 115 -9.76 13.26 1.82
N PHE A 116 -9.98 11.94 1.77
CA PHE A 116 -10.58 11.29 0.60
C PHE A 116 -12.00 11.81 0.30
N PHE A 117 -12.82 12.02 1.33
CA PHE A 117 -14.19 12.51 1.18
C PHE A 117 -14.25 14.01 0.81
N TRP A 118 -13.36 14.83 1.39
CA TRP A 118 -13.33 16.27 1.13
C TRP A 118 -12.49 16.66 -0.09
N MET A 119 -11.63 15.78 -0.60
CA MET A 119 -10.80 16.03 -1.79
C MET A 119 -11.62 16.50 -3.00
N PRO A 120 -12.73 15.84 -3.40
CA PRO A 120 -13.55 16.32 -4.51
C PRO A 120 -14.11 17.72 -4.29
N GLN A 121 -14.50 18.05 -3.06
CA GLN A 121 -15.04 19.37 -2.71
C GLN A 121 -13.95 20.45 -2.72
N VAL A 122 -12.77 20.16 -2.18
CA VAL A 122 -11.60 21.04 -2.25
C VAL A 122 -11.20 21.30 -3.70
N VAL A 123 -11.18 20.27 -4.55
CA VAL A 123 -10.92 20.44 -6.00
C VAL A 123 -12.01 21.28 -6.66
N LYS A 124 -13.28 21.06 -6.31
CA LYS A 124 -14.42 21.81 -6.85
C LYS A 124 -14.39 23.29 -6.46
N THR A 125 -14.13 23.62 -5.20
CA THR A 125 -14.02 25.02 -4.73
C THR A 125 -12.82 25.74 -5.33
N LEU A 126 -11.68 25.06 -5.47
CA LEU A 126 -10.52 25.58 -6.20
C LEU A 126 -10.81 25.76 -7.71
N SER A 127 -11.67 24.92 -8.30
CA SER A 127 -12.02 25.00 -9.72
C SER A 127 -13.04 26.10 -10.06
N GLN A 128 -13.91 26.51 -9.13
CA GLN A 128 -14.97 27.50 -9.36
C GLN A 128 -14.49 28.96 -9.32
N GLY A 129 -13.25 29.23 -8.91
CA GLY A 129 -12.73 30.60 -8.73
C GLY A 129 -11.59 31.07 -9.66
N TYR A 130 -11.03 30.22 -10.54
CA TYR A 130 -9.86 30.57 -11.37
C TYR A 130 -9.95 30.11 -12.83
N SER A 131 -9.57 31.00 -13.75
CA SER A 131 -9.44 30.74 -15.20
C SER A 131 -8.52 29.56 -15.50
N ASN A 132 -8.90 28.73 -16.48
CA ASN A 132 -8.27 27.44 -16.85
C ASN A 132 -6.73 27.51 -16.96
N ALA A 133 -6.16 28.64 -17.40
CA ALA A 133 -4.72 28.82 -17.58
C ALA A 133 -3.93 28.83 -16.25
N ARG A 134 -4.49 29.37 -15.16
CA ARG A 134 -3.78 29.47 -13.87
C ARG A 134 -3.79 28.14 -13.10
N ARG A 135 -4.82 27.30 -13.34
CA ARG A 135 -4.95 25.95 -12.77
C ARG A 135 -3.80 25.04 -13.19
N HIS A 136 -3.40 25.09 -14.47
CA HIS A 136 -2.32 24.26 -14.99
C HIS A 136 -0.95 24.71 -14.46
N CYS A 137 -0.76 26.01 -14.20
CA CYS A 137 0.48 26.53 -13.62
C CYS A 137 0.67 26.11 -12.16
N VAL A 138 -0.36 26.17 -11.31
CA VAL A 138 -0.23 25.80 -9.89
C VAL A 138 0.03 24.31 -9.72
N VAL A 139 -0.69 23.46 -10.47
CA VAL A 139 -0.47 22.01 -10.43
C VAL A 139 0.95 21.67 -10.92
N ARG A 140 1.39 22.26 -12.03
CA ARG A 140 2.75 22.02 -12.56
C ARG A 140 3.86 22.52 -11.63
N ILE A 141 3.68 23.67 -10.96
CA ILE A 141 4.66 24.18 -9.99
C ILE A 141 4.72 23.27 -8.76
N ALA A 142 3.58 22.82 -8.24
CA ALA A 142 3.55 21.87 -7.12
C ALA A 142 4.24 20.55 -7.49
N THR A 143 4.00 20.02 -8.69
CA THR A 143 4.69 18.82 -9.19
C THR A 143 6.18 19.05 -9.44
N LEU A 144 6.60 20.23 -9.92
CA LEU A 144 8.01 20.60 -10.08
C LEU A 144 8.74 20.70 -8.73
N VAL A 145 8.10 21.26 -7.71
CA VAL A 145 8.66 21.35 -6.34
C VAL A 145 8.77 19.97 -5.70
N LEU A 146 7.84 19.06 -5.99
CA LEU A 146 7.89 17.66 -5.55
C LEU A 146 8.91 16.81 -6.30
N LEU A 147 9.16 17.10 -7.59
CA LEU A 147 10.14 16.42 -8.44
C LEU A 147 11.57 16.95 -8.29
N LEU A 148 11.78 18.09 -7.62
CA LEU A 148 13.11 18.59 -7.34
C LEU A 148 13.82 17.63 -6.38
N PRO A 149 14.91 16.96 -6.82
CA PRO A 149 15.64 16.04 -5.95
C PRO A 149 16.19 16.83 -4.77
N LYS A 150 15.99 16.30 -3.55
CA LYS A 150 16.51 16.82 -2.28
C LYS A 150 18.06 16.80 -2.18
N ARG A 151 18.78 17.07 -3.27
CA ARG A 151 20.25 16.98 -3.34
C ARG A 151 20.98 18.28 -2.97
N ALA A 152 20.27 19.34 -2.59
CA ALA A 152 20.87 20.66 -2.36
C ALA A 152 20.85 21.16 -0.90
N ARG A 153 20.54 20.32 0.11
CA ARG A 153 20.48 20.77 1.52
C ARG A 153 21.60 20.23 2.44
N VAL A 154 22.71 19.73 1.90
CA VAL A 154 23.82 19.15 2.72
C VAL A 154 25.20 19.77 2.43
N GLN A 155 25.28 20.93 1.79
CA GLN A 155 26.55 21.66 1.66
C GLN A 155 26.38 23.17 1.91
N SER A 156 26.09 23.55 3.15
CA SER A 156 26.44 24.87 3.70
C SER A 156 26.00 24.94 5.17
N GLY A 157 26.96 24.91 6.10
CA GLY A 157 26.77 25.16 7.53
C GLY A 157 27.36 24.07 8.41
#